data_AF-A0A1F6GER8-F1
#
_entry.id   AF-A0A1F6GER8-F1
#
_cell.length_a   1.000
_cell.length_b   1.000
_cell.length_c   1.000
_cell.angle_alpha   90.00
_cell.angle_beta   90.00
_cell.angle_gamma   90.00
#
_symmetry.space_group_name_H-M   'P 1'
#
loop_
_entity.id
_entity.type
_entity.pdbx_description
1 polymer ?
#
loop_
_entity_poly.entity_id
_entity_poly.type
_entity_poly.pdbx_seq_one_letter_code
_entity_poly.pdbx_strand_id
1 'polypeptide(L)'
;MEPIWLHVDQLDLARLDQAEKAWVAKAVAGAFVADGHVTEGEQPHLDALLHLIQDLPALQKEVLAIVASNRPPDLPPIKTDPRLALKIYKVILDICAADLEMHPHEIGYLIRLTHLLGLDSGTARSLLKTTIQMIRIEYFLTLLPKLDLPERRWLATAVVKLVWADGRVENRELDYLSHVYHLLTEDEKYLAQLKSDPQNQSLASLGQVHFEPILVERMVLYLVEMTISDDRLEPHGLEVAVEAAQALGLNETQVSSLITKAEHFLAL
;
A
#
# COMPACT_ATOMS: atom_id res chain seq x y z
N MET A 1 -4.07 18.30 4.73
CA MET A 1 -4.52 17.21 3.84
C MET A 1 -5.79 16.63 4.43
N GLU A 2 -6.81 16.37 3.62
CA GLU A 2 -7.87 15.45 4.05
C GLU A 2 -7.23 14.08 4.32
N PRO A 3 -7.71 13.32 5.32
CA PRO A 3 -7.22 11.97 5.52
C PRO A 3 -7.44 11.15 4.25
N ILE A 4 -6.43 10.36 3.91
CA ILE A 4 -6.49 9.43 2.79
C ILE A 4 -7.41 8.27 3.17
N TRP A 5 -7.27 7.80 4.42
CA TRP A 5 -8.13 6.79 5.03
C TRP A 5 -9.51 7.37 5.36
N LEU A 6 -10.54 6.66 4.93
CA LEU A 6 -11.93 6.88 5.30
C LEU A 6 -12.51 5.53 5.67
N HIS A 7 -12.95 5.39 6.91
CA HIS A 7 -13.58 4.16 7.38
C HIS A 7 -15.03 4.07 6.90
N VAL A 8 -15.56 2.84 6.87
CA VAL A 8 -16.91 2.53 6.37
C VAL A 8 -18.00 3.32 7.10
N ASP A 9 -17.84 3.54 8.40
CA ASP A 9 -18.78 4.30 9.24
C ASP A 9 -18.85 5.80 8.90
N GLN A 10 -17.89 6.30 8.11
CA GLN A 10 -17.85 7.68 7.63
C GLN A 10 -18.66 7.89 6.35
N LEU A 11 -19.25 6.83 5.78
CA LEU A 11 -20.23 6.93 4.70
C LEU A 11 -21.58 7.42 5.23
N ASP A 12 -21.99 8.63 4.81
CA ASP A 12 -23.32 9.14 5.10
C ASP A 12 -24.35 8.54 4.13
N LEU A 13 -24.82 7.34 4.45
CA LEU A 13 -25.88 6.69 3.68
C LEU A 13 -27.24 7.34 3.92
N ALA A 14 -27.45 8.10 5.00
CA ALA A 14 -28.78 8.58 5.39
C ALA A 14 -29.43 9.47 4.32
N ARG A 15 -28.61 10.19 3.55
CA ARG A 15 -29.04 11.11 2.48
C ARG A 15 -29.32 10.42 1.14
N LEU A 16 -29.00 9.14 1.02
CA LEU A 16 -29.16 8.37 -0.21
C LEU A 16 -30.54 7.72 -0.28
N ASP A 17 -31.04 7.56 -1.49
CA ASP A 17 -32.21 6.74 -1.73
C ASP A 17 -31.90 5.23 -1.55
N GLN A 18 -32.91 4.39 -1.58
CA GLN A 18 -32.74 2.96 -1.32
C GLN A 18 -31.87 2.26 -2.39
N ALA A 19 -31.94 2.70 -3.65
CA ALA A 19 -31.16 2.12 -4.73
C ALA A 19 -29.69 2.53 -4.63
N GLU A 20 -29.43 3.79 -4.30
CA GLU A 20 -28.09 4.33 -4.05
C GLU A 20 -27.44 3.64 -2.83
N LYS A 21 -28.18 3.49 -1.71
CA LYS A 21 -27.72 2.74 -0.53
C LYS A 21 -27.32 1.32 -0.89
N ALA A 22 -28.19 0.63 -1.63
CA ALA A 22 -27.93 -0.74 -2.06
C ALA A 22 -26.71 -0.81 -2.98
N TRP A 23 -26.55 0.16 -3.89
CA TRP A 23 -25.40 0.23 -4.77
C TRP A 23 -24.10 0.39 -3.97
N VAL A 24 -24.05 1.35 -3.04
CA VAL A 24 -22.86 1.62 -2.21
C VAL A 24 -22.52 0.42 -1.37
N ALA A 25 -23.49 -0.17 -0.66
CA ALA A 25 -23.23 -1.34 0.18
C ALA A 25 -22.71 -2.54 -0.63
N LYS A 26 -23.21 -2.75 -1.85
CA LYS A 26 -22.71 -3.81 -2.75
C LYS A 26 -21.31 -3.51 -3.30
N ALA A 27 -21.01 -2.24 -3.58
CA ALA A 27 -19.66 -1.84 -3.98
C ALA A 27 -18.65 -2.07 -2.84
N VAL A 28 -18.99 -1.69 -1.62
CA VAL A 28 -18.15 -1.98 -0.44
C VAL A 28 -18.02 -3.49 -0.23
N ALA A 29 -19.11 -4.25 -0.35
CA ALA A 29 -19.07 -5.72 -0.25
C ALA A 29 -18.19 -6.37 -1.34
N GLY A 30 -18.12 -5.76 -2.53
CA GLY A 30 -17.28 -6.21 -3.63
C GLY A 30 -15.79 -6.06 -3.37
N ALA A 31 -15.39 -5.11 -2.51
CA ALA A 31 -14.00 -4.91 -2.11
C ALA A 31 -13.44 -6.14 -1.36
N PHE A 32 -14.18 -6.64 -0.37
CA PHE A 32 -13.82 -7.82 0.45
C PHE A 32 -13.65 -9.13 -0.32
N VAL A 33 -14.07 -9.17 -1.58
CA VAL A 33 -14.02 -10.37 -2.42
C VAL A 33 -13.31 -10.10 -3.73
N ALA A 34 -12.62 -8.95 -3.86
CA ALA A 34 -11.91 -8.60 -5.07
C ALA A 34 -10.75 -9.55 -5.32
N ASP A 35 -10.01 -9.94 -4.29
CA ASP A 35 -8.96 -10.97 -4.31
C ASP A 35 -9.49 -12.41 -4.15
N GLY A 36 -10.76 -12.55 -3.73
CA GLY A 36 -11.48 -13.82 -3.64
C GLY A 36 -11.66 -14.37 -2.22
N HIS A 37 -11.26 -13.63 -1.17
CA HIS A 37 -11.46 -14.04 0.23
C HIS A 37 -11.30 -12.88 1.22
N VAL A 38 -12.15 -12.84 2.25
CA VAL A 38 -12.03 -11.85 3.33
C VAL A 38 -10.90 -12.22 4.28
N THR A 39 -9.98 -11.29 4.52
CA THR A 39 -8.86 -11.45 5.47
C THR A 39 -9.24 -11.00 6.89
N GLU A 40 -8.41 -11.34 7.88
CA GLU A 40 -8.62 -10.89 9.27
C GLU A 40 -8.57 -9.36 9.41
N GLY A 41 -7.74 -8.68 8.59
CA GLY A 41 -7.62 -7.22 8.56
C GLY A 41 -8.88 -6.52 8.07
N GLU A 42 -9.68 -7.17 7.23
CA GLU A 42 -10.90 -6.60 6.64
C GLU A 42 -12.15 -6.81 7.50
N GLN A 43 -12.12 -7.76 8.45
CA GLN A 43 -13.28 -8.09 9.28
C GLN A 43 -13.90 -6.88 10.02
N PRO A 44 -13.11 -5.95 10.60
CA PRO A 44 -13.67 -4.74 11.22
C PRO A 44 -14.46 -3.86 10.24
N HIS A 45 -14.06 -3.80 8.97
CA HIS A 45 -14.77 -3.05 7.93
C HIS A 45 -16.09 -3.73 7.54
N LEU A 46 -16.12 -5.06 7.48
CA LEU A 46 -17.35 -5.81 7.23
C LEU A 46 -18.35 -5.61 8.37
N ASP A 47 -17.89 -5.68 9.63
CA ASP A 47 -18.73 -5.44 10.80
C ASP A 47 -19.29 -4.00 10.79
N ALA A 48 -18.45 -3.02 10.44
CA ALA A 48 -18.87 -1.62 10.29
C ALA A 48 -19.91 -1.44 9.16
N LEU A 49 -19.73 -2.12 8.01
CA LEU A 49 -20.70 -2.10 6.93
C LEU A 49 -22.04 -2.65 7.40
N LEU A 50 -22.05 -3.84 8.02
CA LEU A 50 -23.27 -4.49 8.50
C LEU A 50 -24.00 -3.64 9.54
N HIS A 51 -23.27 -2.97 10.43
CA HIS A 51 -23.84 -2.02 11.38
C HIS A 51 -24.47 -0.81 10.69
N LEU A 52 -23.79 -0.24 9.68
CA LEU A 52 -24.26 0.92 8.93
C LEU A 52 -25.59 0.65 8.20
N ILE A 53 -25.83 -0.60 7.77
CA ILE A 53 -27.07 -1.03 7.11
C ILE A 53 -27.98 -1.88 8.02
N GLN A 54 -27.84 -1.78 9.34
CA GLN A 54 -28.58 -2.63 10.30
C GLN A 54 -30.10 -2.54 10.18
N ASP A 55 -30.62 -1.38 9.78
CA ASP A 55 -32.06 -1.15 9.59
C ASP A 55 -32.59 -1.68 8.24
N LEU A 56 -31.72 -2.31 7.43
CA LEU A 56 -32.02 -2.85 6.10
C LEU A 56 -31.70 -4.37 6.03
N PRO A 57 -32.50 -5.25 6.67
CA PRO A 57 -32.19 -6.68 6.77
C PRO A 57 -32.05 -7.39 5.41
N ALA A 58 -32.82 -6.97 4.42
CA ALA A 58 -32.73 -7.51 3.05
C ALA A 58 -31.36 -7.19 2.43
N LEU A 59 -30.86 -5.97 2.63
CA LEU A 59 -29.57 -5.53 2.10
C LEU A 59 -28.41 -6.22 2.84
N GLN A 60 -28.52 -6.42 4.16
CA GLN A 60 -27.53 -7.21 4.91
C GLN A 60 -27.40 -8.63 4.35
N LYS A 61 -28.52 -9.28 4.06
CA LYS A 61 -28.52 -10.61 3.46
C LYS A 61 -27.85 -10.62 2.08
N GLU A 62 -28.08 -9.59 1.26
CA GLU A 62 -27.44 -9.45 -0.04
C GLU A 62 -25.92 -9.23 0.08
N VAL A 63 -25.47 -8.38 1.01
CA VAL A 63 -24.04 -8.16 1.30
C VAL A 63 -23.37 -9.46 1.72
N LEU A 64 -23.95 -10.19 2.68
CA LEU A 64 -23.41 -11.47 3.12
C LEU A 64 -23.39 -12.52 2.00
N ALA A 65 -24.37 -12.49 1.10
CA ALA A 65 -24.39 -13.39 -0.06
C ALA A 65 -23.29 -13.06 -1.07
N ILE A 66 -22.97 -11.78 -1.29
CA ILE A 66 -21.84 -11.34 -2.12
C ILE A 66 -20.53 -11.85 -1.51
N VAL A 67 -20.33 -11.59 -0.22
CA VAL A 67 -19.14 -12.04 0.51
C VAL A 67 -18.99 -13.56 0.42
N ALA A 68 -20.05 -14.32 0.67
CA ALA A 68 -20.03 -15.78 0.57
C ALA A 68 -19.81 -16.31 -0.86
N SER A 69 -20.06 -15.50 -1.89
CA SER A 69 -19.86 -15.91 -3.29
C SER A 69 -18.42 -15.79 -3.78
N ASN A 70 -17.56 -15.08 -3.02
CA ASN A 70 -16.18 -14.75 -3.40
C ASN A 70 -16.06 -14.15 -4.81
N ARG A 71 -17.06 -13.35 -5.20
CA ARG A 71 -17.10 -12.67 -6.49
C ARG A 71 -17.66 -11.27 -6.32
N PRO A 72 -16.97 -10.24 -6.83
CA PRO A 72 -17.52 -8.90 -6.84
C PRO A 72 -18.85 -8.86 -7.62
N PRO A 73 -19.85 -8.11 -7.14
CA PRO A 73 -21.13 -8.00 -7.83
C PRO A 73 -20.95 -7.21 -9.12
N ASP A 74 -21.76 -7.52 -10.14
CA ASP A 74 -21.84 -6.66 -11.31
C ASP A 74 -22.71 -5.44 -10.97
N LEU A 75 -22.09 -4.26 -11.07
CA LEU A 75 -22.70 -2.98 -10.71
C LEU A 75 -22.81 -2.10 -11.96
N PRO A 76 -23.98 -1.46 -12.19
CA PRO A 76 -24.09 -0.44 -13.23
C PRO A 76 -23.38 0.85 -12.81
N PRO A 77 -23.01 1.74 -13.75
CA PRO A 77 -22.57 3.08 -13.41
C PRO A 77 -23.65 3.82 -12.61
N ILE A 78 -23.22 4.63 -11.64
CA ILE A 78 -24.11 5.41 -10.78
C ILE A 78 -23.79 6.89 -10.93
N LYS A 79 -24.84 7.73 -10.92
CA LYS A 79 -24.67 9.18 -10.93
C LYS A 79 -24.69 9.68 -9.49
N THR A 80 -23.52 9.94 -8.92
CA THR A 80 -23.39 10.51 -7.57
C THR A 80 -22.80 11.92 -7.66
N ASP A 81 -22.86 12.69 -6.58
CA ASP A 81 -22.07 13.91 -6.51
C ASP A 81 -20.57 13.57 -6.34
N PRO A 82 -19.65 14.39 -6.88
CA PRO A 82 -18.21 14.08 -6.86
C PRO A 82 -17.62 13.86 -5.46
N ARG A 83 -18.17 14.49 -4.41
CA ARG A 83 -17.65 14.32 -3.04
C ARG A 83 -18.04 12.96 -2.49
N LEU A 84 -19.26 12.50 -2.73
CA LEU A 84 -19.70 11.17 -2.34
C LEU A 84 -18.94 10.09 -3.12
N ALA A 85 -18.78 10.24 -4.44
CA ALA A 85 -17.96 9.33 -5.24
C ALA A 85 -16.53 9.21 -4.68
N LEU A 86 -15.89 10.34 -4.36
CA LEU A 86 -14.55 10.33 -3.78
C LEU A 86 -14.51 9.60 -2.42
N LYS A 87 -15.53 9.80 -1.57
CA LYS A 87 -15.63 9.11 -0.28
C LYS A 87 -15.80 7.60 -0.44
N ILE A 88 -16.69 7.16 -1.32
CA ILE A 88 -16.90 5.73 -1.61
C ILE A 88 -15.59 5.10 -2.10
N TYR A 89 -14.89 5.77 -3.01
CA TYR A 89 -13.61 5.31 -3.52
C TYR A 89 -12.56 5.18 -2.41
N LYS A 90 -12.42 6.20 -1.56
CA LYS A 90 -11.48 6.18 -0.43
C LYS A 90 -11.79 5.07 0.59
N VAL A 91 -13.07 4.80 0.85
CA VAL A 91 -13.49 3.70 1.75
C VAL A 91 -13.15 2.33 1.17
N ILE A 92 -13.40 2.14 -0.12
CA ILE A 92 -13.06 0.87 -0.79
C ILE A 92 -11.55 0.70 -0.88
N LEU A 93 -10.83 1.79 -1.12
CA LEU A 93 -9.36 1.81 -1.12
C LEU A 93 -8.77 1.48 0.27
N ASP A 94 -9.40 1.95 1.36
CA ASP A 94 -9.03 1.62 2.74
C ASP A 94 -9.20 0.12 3.02
N ILE A 95 -10.31 -0.47 2.55
CA ILE A 95 -10.57 -1.92 2.68
C ILE A 95 -9.51 -2.73 1.94
N CYS A 96 -9.29 -2.44 0.65
CA CYS A 96 -8.29 -3.14 -0.16
C CYS A 96 -6.83 -2.91 0.32
N ALA A 97 -6.61 -2.03 1.30
CA ALA A 97 -5.31 -1.76 1.88
C ALA A 97 -5.13 -2.38 3.27
N ALA A 98 -6.17 -3.00 3.82
CA ALA A 98 -6.27 -3.31 5.25
C ALA A 98 -5.26 -4.37 5.72
N ASP A 99 -4.82 -5.26 4.84
CA ASP A 99 -3.83 -6.30 5.12
C ASP A 99 -2.38 -5.88 4.83
N LEU A 100 -2.18 -4.61 4.45
CA LEU A 100 -0.91 -4.03 4.03
C LEU A 100 -0.31 -4.65 2.77
N GLU A 101 -1.13 -5.27 1.93
CA GLU A 101 -0.80 -5.69 0.58
C GLU A 101 -1.84 -5.11 -0.39
N MET A 102 -1.53 -5.07 -1.69
CA MET A 102 -2.58 -4.80 -2.69
C MET A 102 -2.41 -5.73 -3.87
N HIS A 103 -3.38 -6.59 -4.06
CA HIS A 103 -3.38 -7.61 -5.09
C HIS A 103 -3.85 -7.05 -6.44
N PRO A 104 -3.39 -7.62 -7.57
CA PRO A 104 -3.79 -7.17 -8.91
C PRO A 104 -5.32 -7.15 -9.12
N HIS A 105 -6.06 -8.03 -8.45
CA HIS A 105 -7.51 -8.08 -8.56
C HIS A 105 -8.20 -6.93 -7.83
N GLU A 106 -7.70 -6.51 -6.66
CA GLU A 106 -8.19 -5.35 -5.92
C GLU A 106 -7.91 -4.06 -6.68
N ILE A 107 -6.71 -3.95 -7.24
CA ILE A 107 -6.36 -2.83 -8.11
C ILE A 107 -7.27 -2.78 -9.34
N GLY A 108 -7.52 -3.93 -9.97
CA GLY A 108 -8.47 -4.04 -11.07
C GLY A 108 -9.90 -3.62 -10.66
N TYR A 109 -10.31 -3.97 -9.45
CA TYR A 109 -11.59 -3.55 -8.88
C TYR A 109 -11.66 -2.03 -8.68
N LEU A 110 -10.62 -1.40 -8.12
CA LEU A 110 -10.51 0.04 -7.93
C LEU A 110 -10.52 0.82 -9.27
N ILE A 111 -9.83 0.31 -10.28
CA ILE A 111 -9.86 0.89 -11.64
C ILE A 111 -11.29 0.82 -12.20
N ARG A 112 -11.96 -0.33 -12.09
CA ARG A 112 -13.36 -0.47 -12.52
C ARG A 112 -14.27 0.50 -11.76
N LEU A 113 -14.10 0.60 -10.45
CA LEU A 113 -14.88 1.46 -9.57
C LEU A 113 -14.76 2.94 -9.96
N THR A 114 -13.56 3.38 -10.38
CA THR A 114 -13.32 4.74 -10.90
C THR A 114 -14.30 5.07 -12.03
N HIS A 115 -14.46 4.14 -12.99
CA HIS A 115 -15.40 4.31 -14.10
C HIS A 115 -16.86 4.28 -13.65
N LEU A 116 -17.22 3.38 -12.73
CA LEU A 116 -18.60 3.24 -12.25
C LEU A 116 -19.08 4.46 -11.46
N LEU A 117 -18.17 5.13 -10.74
CA LEU A 117 -18.42 6.35 -9.98
C LEU A 117 -18.34 7.62 -10.83
N GLY A 118 -17.85 7.53 -12.07
CA GLY A 118 -17.59 8.69 -12.92
C GLY A 118 -16.49 9.62 -12.39
N LEU A 119 -15.52 9.05 -11.66
CA LEU A 119 -14.38 9.79 -11.13
C LEU A 119 -13.35 10.10 -12.24
N ASP A 120 -12.66 11.22 -12.07
CA ASP A 120 -11.50 11.57 -12.90
C ASP A 120 -10.36 10.55 -12.66
N SER A 121 -9.89 9.93 -13.74
CA SER A 121 -8.85 8.90 -13.67
C SER A 121 -7.53 9.40 -13.09
N GLY A 122 -7.19 10.68 -13.29
CA GLY A 122 -6.00 11.28 -12.69
C GLY A 122 -6.09 11.34 -11.16
N THR A 123 -7.26 11.73 -10.65
CA THR A 123 -7.55 11.78 -9.21
C THR A 123 -7.50 10.38 -8.57
N ALA A 124 -8.16 9.39 -9.19
CA ALA A 124 -8.18 8.01 -8.68
C ALA A 124 -6.78 7.38 -8.71
N ARG A 125 -6.02 7.58 -9.80
CA ARG A 125 -4.62 7.14 -9.92
C ARG A 125 -3.74 7.79 -8.86
N SER A 126 -3.89 9.09 -8.61
CA SER A 126 -3.12 9.78 -7.57
C SER A 126 -3.40 9.19 -6.19
N LEU A 127 -4.66 8.95 -5.84
CA LEU A 127 -5.02 8.35 -4.55
C LEU A 127 -4.46 6.93 -4.42
N LEU A 128 -4.61 6.11 -5.48
CA LEU A 128 -4.09 4.75 -5.50
C LEU A 128 -2.58 4.72 -5.25
N LYS A 129 -1.82 5.57 -5.96
CA LYS A 129 -0.37 5.69 -5.78
C LYS A 129 0.00 6.09 -4.35
N THR A 130 -0.67 7.11 -3.80
CA THR A 130 -0.40 7.55 -2.42
C THR A 130 -0.75 6.47 -1.40
N THR A 131 -1.85 5.75 -1.56
CA THR A 131 -2.21 4.63 -0.69
C THR A 131 -1.18 3.51 -0.74
N ILE A 132 -0.75 3.10 -1.93
CA ILE A 132 0.31 2.09 -2.08
C ILE A 132 1.58 2.53 -1.35
N GLN A 133 1.97 3.81 -1.47
CA GLN A 133 3.12 4.35 -0.74
C GLN A 133 2.94 4.26 0.78
N MET A 134 1.76 4.60 1.31
CA MET A 134 1.47 4.49 2.75
C MET A 134 1.43 3.04 3.25
N ILE A 135 0.80 2.12 2.51
CA ILE A 135 0.79 0.69 2.85
C ILE A 135 2.21 0.18 3.01
N ARG A 136 3.09 0.51 2.07
CA ARG A 136 4.51 0.14 2.11
C ARG A 136 5.21 0.69 3.35
N ILE A 137 4.89 1.94 3.67
CA ILE A 137 5.39 2.62 4.85
C ILE A 137 4.97 1.89 6.12
N GLU A 138 3.67 1.61 6.26
CA GLU A 138 3.10 0.95 7.43
C GLU A 138 3.60 -0.49 7.57
N TYR A 139 3.64 -1.25 6.46
CA TYR A 139 4.20 -2.60 6.41
C TYR A 139 5.61 -2.64 7.01
N PHE A 140 6.46 -1.71 6.58
CA PHE A 140 7.82 -1.61 7.08
C PHE A 140 7.89 -1.28 8.58
N LEU A 141 7.00 -0.40 9.07
CA LEU A 141 6.90 -0.11 10.50
C LEU A 141 6.49 -1.36 11.30
N THR A 142 5.67 -2.26 10.74
CA THR A 142 5.32 -3.54 11.39
C THR A 142 6.51 -4.50 11.51
N LEU A 143 7.56 -4.32 10.68
CA LEU A 143 8.78 -5.11 10.75
C LEU A 143 9.69 -4.67 11.90
N LEU A 144 9.63 -3.40 12.33
CA LEU A 144 10.54 -2.83 13.33
C LEU A 144 10.72 -3.68 14.60
N PRO A 145 9.64 -4.21 15.23
CA PRO A 145 9.78 -5.00 16.44
C PRO A 145 10.48 -6.35 16.22
N LYS A 146 10.52 -6.83 14.97
CA LYS A 146 11.11 -8.13 14.58
C LYS A 146 12.60 -8.02 14.25
N LEU A 147 13.09 -6.81 13.99
CA LEU A 147 14.48 -6.58 13.60
C LEU A 147 15.36 -6.32 14.82
N ASP A 148 16.53 -6.95 14.86
CA ASP A 148 17.60 -6.61 15.78
C ASP A 148 18.36 -5.34 15.35
N LEU A 149 19.29 -4.85 16.17
CA LEU A 149 20.00 -3.61 15.88
C LEU A 149 20.87 -3.69 14.60
N PRO A 150 21.69 -4.74 14.37
CA PRO A 150 22.36 -4.96 13.08
C PRO A 150 21.43 -4.89 11.87
N GLU A 151 20.29 -5.58 11.92
CA GLU A 151 19.29 -5.60 10.86
C GLU A 151 18.67 -4.22 10.62
N ARG A 152 18.33 -3.49 11.69
CA ARG A 152 17.82 -2.12 11.61
C ARG A 152 18.84 -1.17 10.99
N ARG A 153 20.13 -1.29 11.36
CA ARG A 153 21.22 -0.50 10.75
C ARG A 153 21.37 -0.79 9.28
N TRP A 154 21.33 -2.07 8.90
CA TRP A 154 21.43 -2.48 7.50
C TRP A 154 20.31 -1.87 6.68
N LEU A 155 19.07 -2.01 7.16
CA LEU A 155 17.89 -1.54 6.48
C LEU A 155 17.83 0.00 6.41
N ALA A 156 18.16 0.68 7.51
CA ALA A 156 18.30 2.14 7.53
C ALA A 156 19.33 2.63 6.49
N THR A 157 20.43 1.91 6.36
CA THR A 157 21.50 2.26 5.41
C THR A 157 21.06 2.05 3.97
N ALA A 158 20.36 0.95 3.68
CA ALA A 158 19.79 0.71 2.35
C ALA A 158 18.81 1.81 1.96
N VAL A 159 17.90 2.20 2.86
CA VAL A 159 16.94 3.29 2.63
C VAL A 159 17.63 4.63 2.41
N VAL A 160 18.59 5.02 3.25
CA VAL A 160 19.34 6.28 3.09
C VAL A 160 20.11 6.28 1.77
N LYS A 161 20.81 5.19 1.45
CA LYS A 161 21.57 5.08 0.21
C LYS A 161 20.67 5.19 -1.02
N LEU A 162 19.48 4.60 -0.96
CA LEU A 162 18.50 4.64 -2.05
C LEU A 162 17.95 6.06 -2.25
N VAL A 163 17.53 6.71 -1.18
CA VAL A 163 17.01 8.09 -1.22
C VAL A 163 18.06 9.08 -1.72
N TRP A 164 19.35 8.83 -1.46
CA TRP A 164 20.44 9.70 -1.94
C TRP A 164 21.09 9.24 -3.25
N ALA A 165 20.54 8.23 -3.92
CA ALA A 165 21.20 7.56 -5.05
C ALA A 165 21.48 8.50 -6.23
N ASP A 166 20.60 9.47 -6.49
CA ASP A 166 20.77 10.47 -7.55
C ASP A 166 21.41 11.79 -7.05
N GLY A 167 21.74 11.86 -5.76
CA GLY A 167 22.31 13.02 -5.09
C GLY A 167 21.33 14.15 -4.79
N ARG A 168 20.03 13.91 -4.90
CA ARG A 168 18.97 14.83 -4.48
C ARG A 168 18.01 14.09 -3.55
N VAL A 169 17.25 14.85 -2.78
CA VAL A 169 16.17 14.31 -1.94
C VAL A 169 14.92 15.10 -2.25
N GLU A 170 13.92 14.41 -2.76
CA GLU A 170 12.61 14.96 -3.09
C GLU A 170 11.69 14.92 -1.87
N ASN A 171 10.66 15.77 -1.88
CA ASN A 171 9.72 15.86 -0.75
C ASN A 171 9.06 14.52 -0.41
N ARG A 172 8.75 13.68 -1.41
CA ARG A 172 8.17 12.36 -1.20
C ARG A 172 9.13 11.37 -0.54
N GLU A 173 10.44 11.59 -0.66
CA GLU A 173 11.44 10.71 -0.08
C GLU A 173 11.72 11.04 1.38
N LEU A 174 11.34 12.25 1.83
CA LEU A 174 11.42 12.65 3.24
C LEU A 174 10.60 11.74 4.15
N ASP A 175 9.48 11.20 3.65
CA ASP A 175 8.66 10.25 4.39
C ASP A 175 9.45 8.95 4.66
N TYR A 176 10.20 8.45 3.68
CA TYR A 176 11.08 7.30 3.88
C TYR A 176 12.21 7.58 4.89
N LEU A 177 12.75 8.80 4.89
CA LEU A 177 13.78 9.19 5.85
C LEU A 177 13.25 9.35 7.28
N SER A 178 11.98 9.70 7.44
CA SER A 178 11.33 9.69 8.74
C SER A 178 11.33 8.29 9.37
N HIS A 179 11.31 7.23 8.54
CA HIS A 179 11.37 5.84 9.03
C HIS A 179 12.75 5.43 9.50
N VAL A 180 13.78 5.98 8.87
CA VAL A 180 15.17 5.79 9.32
C VAL A 180 15.33 6.26 10.77
N TYR A 181 14.64 7.34 11.15
CA TYR A 181 14.59 7.79 12.55
C TYR A 181 13.96 6.72 13.45
N HIS A 182 12.82 6.15 13.06
CA HIS A 182 12.17 5.09 13.84
C HIS A 182 13.04 3.84 13.98
N LEU A 183 13.70 3.40 12.90
CA LEU A 183 14.65 2.27 12.90
C LEU A 183 15.80 2.44 13.89
N LEU A 184 16.28 3.67 14.06
CA LEU A 184 17.52 3.97 14.78
C LEU A 184 17.28 4.82 16.03
N THR A 185 16.06 4.80 16.58
CA THR A 185 15.70 5.58 17.78
C THR A 185 16.65 5.29 18.96
N GLU A 186 17.15 4.05 19.05
CA GLU A 186 18.04 3.60 20.12
C GLU A 186 19.54 3.76 19.77
N ASP A 187 19.87 4.27 18.58
CA ASP A 187 21.24 4.39 18.06
C ASP A 187 21.48 5.74 17.37
N GLU A 188 21.33 6.81 18.16
CA GLU A 188 21.48 8.19 17.71
C GLU A 188 22.84 8.47 17.06
N LYS A 189 23.90 7.78 17.50
CA LYS A 189 25.25 7.94 16.95
C LYS A 189 25.32 7.45 15.52
N TYR A 190 24.75 6.27 15.24
CA TYR A 190 24.70 5.75 13.87
C TYR A 190 23.78 6.59 12.98
N LEU A 191 22.64 7.05 13.51
CA LEU A 191 21.77 7.97 12.79
C LEU A 191 22.49 9.28 12.42
N ALA A 192 23.30 9.84 13.31
CA ALA A 192 24.11 11.03 13.03
C ALA A 192 25.16 10.76 11.94
N GLN A 193 25.78 9.58 11.94
CA GLN A 193 26.71 9.14 10.90
C GLN A 193 26.01 9.09 9.52
N LEU A 194 24.86 8.43 9.43
CA LEU A 194 24.08 8.36 8.18
C LEU A 194 23.71 9.75 7.63
N LYS A 195 23.34 10.68 8.51
CA LYS A 195 23.02 12.06 8.12
C LYS A 195 24.24 12.84 7.61
N SER A 196 25.42 12.57 8.17
CA SER A 196 26.65 13.28 7.80
C SER A 196 27.25 12.85 6.47
N ASP A 197 27.01 11.60 6.06
CA ASP A 197 27.63 11.03 4.86
C ASP A 197 26.72 9.98 4.18
N PRO A 198 25.54 10.37 3.66
CA PRO A 198 24.55 9.41 3.18
C PRO A 198 24.98 8.63 1.92
N GLN A 199 25.86 9.20 1.09
CA GLN A 199 26.27 8.61 -0.20
C GLN A 199 27.42 7.60 -0.08
N ASN A 200 28.28 7.72 0.93
CA ASN A 200 29.42 6.80 1.09
C ASN A 200 29.12 5.60 1.99
N GLN A 201 27.86 5.39 2.34
CA GLN A 201 27.48 4.23 3.14
C GLN A 201 27.61 2.95 2.31
N SER A 202 28.26 1.94 2.88
CA SER A 202 28.46 0.64 2.25
C SER A 202 27.67 -0.43 2.98
N LEU A 203 26.74 -1.09 2.28
CA LEU A 203 26.00 -2.23 2.84
C LEU A 203 26.95 -3.37 3.22
N ALA A 204 28.04 -3.55 2.46
CA ALA A 204 29.07 -4.54 2.78
C ALA A 204 29.83 -4.24 4.07
N SER A 205 29.89 -2.97 4.51
CA SER A 205 30.60 -2.57 5.74
C SER A 205 29.85 -2.92 7.03
N LEU A 206 28.56 -3.29 6.93
CA LEU A 206 27.69 -3.58 8.09
C LEU A 206 27.75 -5.04 8.55
N GLY A 207 28.56 -5.86 7.89
CA GLY A 207 28.66 -7.30 8.15
C GLY A 207 27.53 -8.09 7.48
N GLN A 208 27.57 -9.42 7.63
CA GLN A 208 26.49 -10.29 7.15
C GLN A 208 25.33 -10.23 8.12
N VAL A 209 24.18 -9.77 7.63
CA VAL A 209 22.89 -9.88 8.30
C VAL A 209 22.14 -11.07 7.72
N HIS A 210 21.38 -11.77 8.56
CA HIS A 210 20.63 -12.96 8.17
C HIS A 210 19.16 -12.76 8.49
N PHE A 211 18.40 -12.34 7.48
CA PHE A 211 16.96 -12.26 7.57
C PHE A 211 16.33 -13.60 7.16
N GLU A 212 15.11 -13.85 7.62
CA GLU A 212 14.29 -14.93 7.08
C GLU A 212 14.03 -14.73 5.58
N PRO A 213 13.98 -15.78 4.75
CA PRO A 213 13.87 -15.64 3.28
C PRO A 213 12.67 -14.79 2.83
N ILE A 214 11.50 -14.96 3.46
CA ILE A 214 10.30 -14.19 3.14
C ILE A 214 10.50 -12.71 3.44
N LEU A 215 11.20 -12.39 4.54
CA LEU A 215 11.50 -11.03 4.93
C LEU A 215 12.49 -10.38 3.95
N VAL A 216 13.49 -11.12 3.48
CA VAL A 216 14.40 -10.65 2.43
C VAL A 216 13.65 -10.25 1.17
N GLU A 217 12.78 -11.14 0.65
CA GLU A 217 12.01 -10.85 -0.57
C GLU A 217 11.16 -9.59 -0.41
N ARG A 218 10.49 -9.43 0.73
CA ARG A 218 9.65 -8.27 1.01
C ARG A 218 10.46 -6.99 1.20
N MET A 219 11.62 -7.04 1.86
CA MET A 219 12.52 -5.89 1.99
C MET A 219 13.06 -5.44 0.63
N VAL A 220 13.49 -6.38 -0.22
CA VAL A 220 14.01 -6.05 -1.55
C VAL A 220 12.91 -5.51 -2.44
N LEU A 221 11.72 -6.11 -2.42
CA LEU A 221 10.57 -5.58 -3.16
C LEU A 221 10.28 -4.15 -2.72
N TYR A 222 10.23 -3.87 -1.42
CA TYR A 222 10.05 -2.52 -0.88
C TYR A 222 11.11 -1.55 -1.40
N LEU A 223 12.39 -1.92 -1.38
CA LEU A 223 13.46 -1.08 -1.91
C LEU A 223 13.29 -0.81 -3.40
N VAL A 224 13.01 -1.83 -4.23
CA VAL A 224 12.76 -1.64 -5.67
C VAL A 224 11.56 -0.70 -5.89
N GLU A 225 10.50 -0.88 -5.13
CA GLU A 225 9.29 -0.07 -5.22
C GLU A 225 9.48 1.40 -4.80
N MET A 226 10.41 1.69 -3.88
CA MET A 226 10.80 3.07 -3.55
C MET A 226 11.43 3.81 -4.74
N THR A 227 11.98 3.07 -5.71
CA THR A 227 12.59 3.66 -6.91
C THR A 227 11.55 4.10 -7.95
N ILE A 228 10.27 3.80 -7.73
CA ILE A 228 9.19 4.18 -8.64
C ILE A 228 8.97 5.70 -8.57
N SER A 229 9.14 6.35 -9.72
CA SER A 229 8.93 7.77 -9.94
C SER A 229 8.27 8.00 -11.28
N ASP A 230 7.28 8.89 -11.37
CA ASP A 230 6.71 9.31 -12.66
C ASP A 230 6.43 8.17 -13.65
N ASP A 231 5.86 7.05 -13.14
CA ASP A 231 5.51 5.86 -13.92
C ASP A 231 6.71 5.09 -14.52
N ARG A 232 7.89 5.20 -13.89
CA ARG A 232 9.09 4.41 -14.22
C ARG A 232 9.91 4.05 -12.97
N LEU A 233 10.84 3.11 -13.13
CA LEU A 233 11.89 2.86 -12.13
C LEU A 233 13.05 3.83 -12.37
N GLU A 234 13.47 4.55 -11.34
CA GLU A 234 14.62 5.44 -11.40
C GLU A 234 15.93 4.65 -11.42
N PRO A 235 16.78 4.80 -12.46
CA PRO A 235 17.95 3.93 -12.65
C PRO A 235 18.91 3.89 -11.46
N HIS A 236 19.25 5.05 -10.89
CA HIS A 236 20.20 5.14 -9.77
C HIS A 236 19.66 4.46 -8.51
N GLY A 237 18.38 4.66 -8.18
CA GLY A 237 17.73 3.98 -7.07
C GLY A 237 17.66 2.47 -7.30
N LEU A 238 17.37 2.05 -8.53
CA LEU A 238 17.28 0.64 -8.90
C LEU A 238 18.64 -0.07 -8.75
N GLU A 239 19.74 0.58 -9.13
CA GLU A 239 21.09 0.06 -8.90
C GLU A 239 21.34 -0.22 -7.40
N VAL A 240 20.93 0.69 -6.52
CA VAL A 240 21.04 0.51 -5.06
C VAL A 240 20.16 -0.64 -4.58
N ALA A 241 18.93 -0.76 -5.08
CA ALA A 241 18.03 -1.87 -4.71
C ALA A 241 18.59 -3.24 -5.16
N VAL A 242 19.20 -3.30 -6.35
CA VAL A 242 19.86 -4.50 -6.86
C VAL A 242 21.11 -4.84 -6.02
N GLU A 243 21.94 -3.86 -5.67
CA GLU A 243 23.09 -4.04 -4.76
C GLU A 243 22.62 -4.60 -3.41
N ALA A 244 21.56 -4.03 -2.85
CA ALA A 244 20.96 -4.47 -1.60
C ALA A 244 20.46 -5.92 -1.68
N ALA A 245 19.78 -6.29 -2.77
CA ALA A 245 19.31 -7.65 -2.99
C ALA A 245 20.45 -8.68 -3.06
N GLN A 246 21.52 -8.34 -3.77
CA GLN A 246 22.71 -9.18 -3.87
C GLN A 246 23.42 -9.32 -2.53
N ALA A 247 23.50 -8.25 -1.74
CA ALA A 247 24.07 -8.28 -0.40
C ALA A 247 23.25 -9.18 0.57
N LEU A 248 21.95 -9.34 0.30
CA LEU A 248 21.07 -10.29 1.01
C LEU A 248 21.07 -11.71 0.43
N GLY A 249 21.89 -11.96 -0.61
CA GLY A 249 22.08 -13.29 -1.18
C GLY A 249 21.09 -13.69 -2.27
N LEU A 250 20.33 -12.75 -2.84
CA LEU A 250 19.43 -13.06 -3.97
C LEU A 250 20.22 -13.21 -5.26
N ASN A 251 19.83 -14.19 -6.07
CA ASN A 251 20.37 -14.34 -7.43
C ASN A 251 19.64 -13.44 -8.45
N GLU A 252 20.24 -13.28 -9.63
CA GLU A 252 19.71 -12.42 -10.71
C GLU A 252 18.26 -12.75 -11.10
N THR A 253 17.89 -14.02 -11.12
CA THR A 253 16.52 -14.46 -11.45
C THR A 253 15.52 -14.02 -10.40
N GLN A 254 15.87 -14.12 -9.12
CA GLN A 254 15.03 -13.66 -8.01
C GLN A 254 14.88 -12.13 -8.05
N VAL A 255 15.98 -11.40 -8.24
CA VAL A 255 15.95 -9.94 -8.36
C VAL A 255 15.08 -9.50 -9.54
N SER A 256 15.26 -10.10 -10.71
CA SER A 256 14.46 -9.79 -11.92
C SER A 256 12.96 -10.05 -11.71
N SER A 257 12.62 -11.13 -11.00
CA SER A 257 11.23 -11.44 -10.64
C SER A 257 10.63 -10.36 -9.74
N LEU A 258 11.38 -9.86 -8.74
CA LEU A 258 10.92 -8.78 -7.86
C LEU A 258 10.78 -7.45 -8.61
N ILE A 259 11.69 -7.14 -9.52
CA ILE A 259 11.57 -5.97 -10.41
C ILE A 259 10.33 -6.07 -11.27
N THR A 260 10.08 -7.23 -11.88
CA THR A 260 8.88 -7.45 -12.71
C THR A 260 7.59 -7.27 -11.88
N LYS A 261 7.58 -7.78 -10.63
CA LYS A 261 6.46 -7.54 -9.70
C LYS A 261 6.27 -6.05 -9.41
N ALA A 262 7.35 -5.30 -9.18
CA ALA A 262 7.28 -3.86 -8.97
C ALA A 262 6.77 -3.11 -10.22
N GLU A 263 7.17 -3.52 -11.42
CA GLU A 263 6.74 -2.92 -12.69
C GLU A 263 5.25 -3.08 -12.96
N HIS A 264 4.60 -4.13 -12.43
CA HIS A 264 3.14 -4.25 -12.51
C HIS A 264 2.42 -3.05 -11.87
N PHE A 265 3.02 -2.40 -10.88
CA PHE A 265 2.47 -1.18 -10.28
C PHE A 265 2.63 0.07 -11.15
N LEU A 266 3.54 0.07 -12.14
CA LEU A 266 3.69 1.17 -13.09
C LEU A 266 2.59 1.18 -14.15
N ALA A 267 1.96 0.04 -14.40
CA ALA A 267 0.91 -0.11 -15.40
C ALA A 267 -0.47 0.45 -14.95
N LEU A 268 -0.55 0.98 -13.72
CA LEU A 268 -1.76 1.51 -13.06
C LEU A 268 -1.99 2.99 -13.38
#